data_AF-A0AAJ0UKE2-F1
#
_entry.id   AF-A0AAJ0UKE2-F1
#
_cell.length_a   1.000
_cell.length_b   1.000
_cell.length_c   1.000
_cell.angle_alpha   90.00
_cell.angle_beta   90.00
_cell.angle_gamma   90.00
#
_symmetry.space_group_name_H-M   'P 1'
#
loop_
_entity.id
_entity.type
_entity.pdbx_description
1 polymer ?
#
loop_
_entity_poly.entity_id
_entity_poly.type
_entity_poly.pdbx_seq_one_letter_code
_entity_poly.pdbx_strand_id
1 'polypeptide(L)'
;MECYLKDRGKVESFKEFRLQDGATIGVFQGSRGERPELDIIVKYRDKNTKTRTPRTPQHIHWAIDLLIKKEHNKDLVKKFVKYLLDMWGRAEPFRNKEEQQRCELKYTNPDNLKEFEKLNQYGEHSVEFIGRILELIMIQEKTGSAKAHMFKGVLEAIYNDEDIFSIVSRATFKGR
;
A
#
# COMPACT_ATOMS: atom_id res chain seq x y z
N MET A 1 4.93 6.43 15.60
CA MET A 1 3.84 5.48 15.92
C MET A 1 4.40 4.28 16.67
N GLU A 2 3.80 3.89 17.80
CA GLU A 2 4.14 2.64 18.50
C GLU A 2 3.21 1.49 18.06
N CYS A 3 3.77 0.29 17.90
CA CYS A 3 2.98 -0.93 17.67
C CYS A 3 3.61 -2.15 18.37
N TYR A 4 2.86 -3.26 18.45
CA TYR A 4 3.39 -4.53 18.95
C TYR A 4 3.64 -5.47 17.77
N LEU A 5 4.84 -6.02 17.66
CA LEU A 5 5.19 -7.07 16.70
C LEU A 5 5.36 -8.40 17.43
N LYS A 6 4.79 -9.47 16.87
CA LYS A 6 4.67 -10.80 17.51
C LYS A 6 6.00 -11.32 18.08
N ASP A 7 7.11 -11.04 17.41
CA ASP A 7 8.44 -11.58 17.74
C ASP A 7 9.39 -10.54 18.36
N ARG A 8 8.95 -9.28 18.54
CA ARG A 8 9.82 -8.16 18.99
C ARG A 8 9.21 -7.30 20.10
N GLY A 9 8.00 -7.59 20.54
CA GLY A 9 7.33 -6.79 21.54
C GLY A 9 6.95 -5.40 21.01
N LYS A 10 7.06 -4.39 21.88
CA LYS A 10 6.75 -3.00 21.55
C LYS A 10 7.86 -2.38 20.70
N VAL A 11 7.48 -1.85 19.53
CA VAL A 11 8.41 -1.21 18.59
C VAL A 11 7.88 0.15 18.17
N GLU A 12 8.81 1.05 17.83
CA GLU A 12 8.50 2.35 17.26
C GLU A 12 8.77 2.37 15.77
N SER A 13 7.94 3.11 15.03
CA SER A 13 8.15 3.37 13.62
C SER A 13 9.35 4.30 13.44
N PHE A 14 10.30 3.97 12.58
CA PHE A 14 11.40 4.88 12.24
C PHE A 14 10.93 5.99 11.27
N LYS A 15 9.79 5.78 10.58
CA LYS A 15 9.14 6.79 9.72
C LYS A 15 7.63 6.79 9.95
N GLU A 16 7.04 7.99 9.95
CA GLU A 16 5.60 8.19 10.02
C GLU A 16 5.14 9.16 8.91
N PHE A 17 4.06 8.81 8.22
CA PHE A 17 3.34 9.69 7.30
C PHE A 17 1.98 10.01 7.90
N ARG A 18 1.69 11.31 8.07
CA ARG A 18 0.37 11.79 8.45
C ARG A 18 -0.33 12.29 7.19
N LEU A 19 -1.49 11.73 6.91
CA LEU A 19 -2.26 12.03 5.71
C LEU A 19 -3.25 13.16 5.97
N GLN A 20 -3.77 13.75 4.89
CA GLN A 20 -4.70 14.88 4.99
C GLN A 20 -6.01 14.51 5.67
N ASP A 21 -6.46 13.27 5.52
CA ASP A 21 -7.70 12.75 6.12
C ASP A 21 -7.53 12.33 7.60
N GLY A 22 -6.37 12.56 8.20
CA GLY A 22 -6.05 12.22 9.58
C GLY A 22 -5.54 10.78 9.77
N ALA A 23 -5.52 9.95 8.72
CA ALA A 23 -4.87 8.65 8.81
C ALA A 23 -3.36 8.79 9.02
N THR A 24 -2.77 7.80 9.68
CA THR A 24 -1.32 7.76 9.94
C THR A 24 -0.75 6.43 9.47
N ILE A 25 0.35 6.45 8.72
CA ILE A 25 1.07 5.26 8.27
C ILE A 25 2.44 5.24 8.95
N GLY A 26 2.75 4.15 9.64
CA GLY A 26 4.05 3.93 10.26
C GLY A 26 4.86 2.87 9.50
N VAL A 27 6.16 3.13 9.36
CA VAL A 27 7.13 2.19 8.78
C VAL A 27 8.07 1.71 9.88
N PHE A 28 8.20 0.39 9.99
CA PHE A 28 8.95 -0.30 11.03
C PHE A 28 10.01 -1.19 10.41
N GLN A 29 11.07 -1.51 11.16
CA GLN A 29 12.10 -2.43 10.70
C GLN A 29 11.54 -3.84 10.53
N GLY A 30 11.63 -4.39 9.32
CA GLY A 30 11.33 -5.79 9.03
C GLY A 30 12.49 -6.74 9.32
N SER A 31 12.39 -7.99 8.88
CA SER A 31 13.48 -9.00 8.92
C SER A 31 13.23 -10.18 7.98
N ARG A 32 12.46 -9.98 6.92
CA ARG A 32 12.13 -11.03 5.94
C ARG A 32 12.80 -10.75 4.61
N GLY A 33 12.82 -11.78 3.76
CA GLY A 33 13.29 -11.69 2.39
C GLY A 33 14.81 -11.79 2.26
N GLU A 34 15.29 -11.51 1.05
CA GLU A 34 16.70 -11.63 0.65
C GLU A 34 17.61 -10.58 1.31
N ARG A 35 17.04 -9.45 1.76
CA ARG A 35 17.74 -8.33 2.40
C ARG A 35 17.04 -7.89 3.69
N PRO A 36 17.08 -8.72 4.74
CA PRO A 36 16.31 -8.52 5.97
C PRO A 36 16.64 -7.20 6.70
N GLU A 37 17.85 -6.67 6.52
CA GLU A 37 18.31 -5.38 7.07
C GLU A 37 17.64 -4.16 6.43
N LEU A 38 17.14 -4.31 5.19
CA LEU A 38 16.41 -3.30 4.44
C LEU A 38 14.89 -3.55 4.40
N ASP A 39 14.44 -4.71 4.87
CA ASP A 39 13.02 -5.03 4.97
C ASP A 39 12.26 -4.04 5.85
N ILE A 40 10.99 -3.82 5.51
CA ILE A 40 10.10 -2.92 6.23
C ILE A 40 8.77 -3.61 6.54
N ILE A 41 8.16 -3.19 7.64
CA ILE A 41 6.79 -3.55 7.97
C ILE A 41 5.98 -2.25 7.94
N VAL A 42 4.89 -2.26 7.16
CA VAL A 42 3.96 -1.14 7.09
C VAL A 42 2.80 -1.40 8.06
N LYS A 43 2.46 -0.38 8.86
CA LYS A 43 1.24 -0.38 9.67
C LYS A 43 0.51 0.95 9.49
N TYR A 44 -0.78 0.96 9.76
CA TYR A 44 -1.56 2.19 9.70
C TYR A 44 -2.61 2.29 10.81
N ARG A 45 -3.01 3.52 11.11
CA ARG A 45 -4.25 3.86 11.79
C ARG A 45 -5.08 4.66 10.80
N ASP A 46 -6.24 4.15 10.43
CA ASP A 46 -7.16 4.90 9.58
C ASP A 46 -7.89 5.98 10.39
N LYS A 47 -8.51 6.92 9.66
CA LYS A 47 -9.25 8.05 10.23
C LYS A 47 -10.45 7.64 11.11
N ASN A 48 -10.97 6.43 10.91
CA ASN A 48 -12.19 5.93 11.54
C ASN A 48 -11.92 5.06 12.78
N THR A 49 -10.69 4.55 12.93
CA THR A 49 -10.33 3.58 13.95
C THR A 49 -9.85 4.27 15.23
N LYS A 50 -10.70 4.24 16.25
CA LYS A 50 -10.37 4.69 17.62
C LYS A 50 -9.45 3.73 18.38
N THR A 51 -9.10 2.57 17.82
CA THR A 51 -8.28 1.59 18.52
C THR A 51 -6.81 2.04 18.55
N ARG A 52 -6.14 1.80 19.68
CA ARG A 52 -4.71 2.14 19.82
C ARG A 52 -3.81 1.32 18.89
N THR A 53 -4.26 0.16 18.43
CA THR A 53 -3.45 -0.85 17.73
C THR A 53 -3.41 -0.59 16.22
N PRO A 54 -2.22 -0.29 15.64
CA PRO A 54 -2.07 -0.14 14.20
C PRO A 54 -2.35 -1.45 13.44
N ARG A 55 -3.03 -1.35 12.30
CA ARG A 55 -3.38 -2.46 11.40
C ARG A 55 -2.27 -2.72 10.39
N THR A 56 -2.14 -3.96 9.92
CA THR A 56 -1.31 -4.29 8.75
C THR A 56 -2.16 -4.13 7.48
N PRO A 57 -1.69 -3.46 6.42
CA PRO A 57 -2.40 -3.44 5.15
C PRO A 57 -2.50 -4.86 4.57
N GLN A 58 -3.67 -5.22 4.08
CA GLN A 58 -3.92 -6.48 3.38
C GLN A 58 -4.41 -6.18 1.97
N HIS A 59 -3.99 -6.98 1.00
CA HIS A 59 -4.33 -6.75 -0.40
C HIS A 59 -5.84 -6.67 -0.64
N ILE A 60 -6.59 -7.53 0.03
CA ILE A 60 -8.05 -7.56 -0.06
C ILE A 60 -8.72 -6.23 0.34
N HIS A 61 -8.18 -5.50 1.33
CA HIS A 61 -8.84 -4.27 1.80
C HIS A 61 -8.77 -3.15 0.75
N TRP A 62 -7.59 -2.89 0.19
CA TRP A 62 -7.48 -1.87 -0.86
C TRP A 62 -8.08 -2.33 -2.19
N ALA A 63 -8.09 -3.64 -2.47
CA ALA A 63 -8.75 -4.17 -3.66
C ALA A 63 -10.26 -3.94 -3.62
N ILE A 64 -10.91 -4.23 -2.49
CA ILE A 64 -12.35 -3.96 -2.29
C ILE A 64 -12.63 -2.46 -2.41
N ASP A 65 -11.78 -1.61 -1.83
CA ASP A 65 -11.97 -0.17 -1.88
C ASP A 65 -11.93 0.37 -3.33
N LEU A 66 -10.98 -0.13 -4.14
CA LEU A 66 -10.89 0.17 -5.57
C LEU A 66 -12.10 -0.35 -6.34
N LEU A 67 -12.62 -1.55 -6.01
CA LEU A 67 -13.83 -2.08 -6.62
C LEU A 67 -15.06 -1.22 -6.33
N ILE A 68 -15.25 -0.77 -5.08
CA ILE A 68 -16.34 0.14 -4.70
C ILE A 68 -16.22 1.46 -5.49
N LYS A 69 -15.03 2.05 -5.53
CA LYS A 69 -14.77 3.26 -6.34
C LYS A 69 -15.07 3.02 -7.83
N LYS A 70 -14.79 1.82 -8.35
CA LYS A 70 -14.96 1.46 -9.77
C LYS A 70 -16.43 1.38 -10.16
N GLU A 71 -17.30 0.89 -9.28
CA GLU A 71 -18.75 0.86 -9.50
C GLU A 71 -19.34 2.28 -9.66
N HIS A 72 -18.72 3.29 -9.03
CA HIS A 72 -19.16 4.67 -9.15
C HIS A 72 -18.48 5.45 -10.29
N ASN A 73 -17.20 5.18 -10.57
CA ASN A 73 -16.47 5.85 -11.64
C ASN A 73 -15.40 4.94 -12.24
N LYS A 74 -15.84 4.06 -13.15
CA LYS A 74 -14.99 3.04 -13.78
C LYS A 74 -13.77 3.63 -14.49
N ASP A 75 -13.97 4.69 -15.27
CA ASP A 75 -12.90 5.28 -16.09
C ASP A 75 -11.81 5.92 -15.23
N LEU A 76 -12.20 6.67 -14.19
CA LEU A 76 -11.24 7.30 -13.30
C LEU A 76 -10.49 6.26 -12.46
N VAL A 77 -11.14 5.18 -12.04
CA VAL A 77 -10.44 4.07 -11.36
C VAL A 77 -9.49 3.37 -12.31
N LYS A 78 -9.86 3.11 -13.57
CA LYS A 78 -8.92 2.51 -14.54
C LYS A 78 -7.69 3.36 -14.76
N LYS A 79 -7.84 4.69 -14.85
CA LYS A 79 -6.71 5.62 -14.90
C LYS A 79 -5.85 5.54 -13.65
N PHE A 80 -6.46 5.50 -12.47
CA PHE A 80 -5.72 5.40 -11.21
C PHE A 80 -4.98 4.05 -11.09
N VAL A 81 -5.63 2.94 -11.45
CA VAL A 81 -4.99 1.61 -11.47
C VAL A 81 -3.85 1.57 -12.48
N LYS A 82 -4.02 2.17 -13.66
CA LYS A 82 -2.94 2.31 -14.64
C LYS A 82 -1.76 3.12 -14.07
N TYR A 83 -2.04 4.22 -13.39
CA TYR A 83 -1.03 5.01 -12.68
C TYR A 83 -0.25 4.16 -11.65
N LEU A 84 -0.95 3.35 -10.86
CA LEU A 84 -0.33 2.44 -9.89
C LEU A 84 0.50 1.33 -10.57
N LEU A 85 0.06 0.79 -11.71
CA LEU A 85 0.84 -0.17 -12.50
C LEU A 85 2.11 0.47 -13.09
N ASP A 86 2.03 1.72 -13.55
CA ASP A 86 3.21 2.45 -14.04
C ASP A 86 4.15 2.84 -12.89
N MET A 87 3.61 3.10 -11.70
CA MET A 87 4.39 3.24 -10.47
C MET A 87 5.11 1.94 -10.11
N TRP A 88 4.47 0.77 -10.25
CA TRP A 88 5.14 -0.52 -10.06
C TRP A 88 6.34 -0.69 -10.99
N GLY A 89 6.24 -0.28 -12.27
CA GLY A 89 7.36 -0.34 -13.20
C GLY A 89 8.57 0.52 -12.79
N ARG A 90 8.31 1.66 -12.13
CA ARG A 90 9.33 2.67 -11.79
C ARG A 90 9.80 2.63 -10.33
N ALA A 91 9.05 2.00 -9.43
CA ALA A 91 9.43 1.88 -8.03
C ALA A 91 10.72 1.07 -7.89
N GLU A 92 11.68 1.56 -7.11
CA GLU A 92 12.96 0.90 -6.87
C GLU A 92 13.00 0.35 -5.44
N PRO A 93 13.65 -0.80 -5.20
CA PRO A 93 13.90 -1.26 -3.84
C PRO A 93 14.92 -0.35 -3.13
N PHE A 94 14.94 -0.34 -1.80
CA PHE A 94 15.97 0.38 -1.05
C PHE A 94 17.35 -0.16 -1.39
N ARG A 95 18.36 0.68 -1.58
CA ARG A 95 19.73 0.20 -1.91
C ARG A 95 20.61 0.05 -0.68
N ASN A 96 20.32 0.83 0.36
CA ASN A 96 21.10 0.87 1.59
C ASN A 96 20.24 1.31 2.77
N LYS A 97 20.84 1.28 3.97
CA LYS A 97 20.16 1.59 5.22
C LYS A 97 19.70 3.04 5.30
N GLU A 98 20.46 3.97 4.74
CA GLU A 98 20.13 5.39 4.76
C GLU A 98 18.87 5.68 3.95
N GLU A 99 18.77 5.13 2.74
CA GLU A 99 17.56 5.22 1.91
C GLU A 99 16.34 4.62 2.63
N GLN A 100 16.52 3.48 3.28
CA GLN A 100 15.46 2.83 4.05
C GLN A 100 14.99 3.70 5.20
N GLN A 101 15.90 4.32 5.95
CA GLN A 101 15.54 5.20 7.08
C GLN A 101 14.87 6.50 6.61
N ARG A 102 15.31 7.08 5.49
CA ARG A 102 14.64 8.25 4.90
C ARG A 102 13.23 7.94 4.41
N CYS A 103 13.06 6.75 3.80
CA CYS A 103 11.80 6.22 3.28
C CYS A 103 11.02 7.30 2.50
N GLU A 104 11.58 7.77 1.40
CA GLU A 104 10.98 8.82 0.58
C GLU A 104 10.03 8.23 -0.46
N LEU A 105 8.79 8.73 -0.46
CA LEU A 105 7.75 8.35 -1.41
C LEU A 105 7.73 9.37 -2.55
N LYS A 106 8.12 8.92 -3.74
CA LYS A 106 8.35 9.77 -4.92
C LYS A 106 7.10 9.96 -5.76
N TYR A 107 6.20 8.99 -5.73
CA TYR A 107 5.10 8.92 -6.69
C TYR A 107 3.76 9.35 -6.10
N THR A 108 3.58 9.32 -4.79
CA THR A 108 2.27 9.54 -4.16
C THR A 108 2.10 10.92 -3.54
N ASN A 109 2.77 11.93 -4.10
CA ASN A 109 2.61 13.32 -3.67
C ASN A 109 1.23 13.90 -4.10
N PRO A 110 0.75 14.98 -3.46
CA PRO A 110 -0.56 15.58 -3.77
C PRO A 110 -0.75 15.95 -5.24
N ASP A 111 0.28 16.50 -5.89
CA ASP A 111 0.20 16.92 -7.30
C ASP A 111 -0.05 15.75 -8.23
N ASN A 112 0.64 14.63 -8.01
CA ASN A 112 0.46 13.40 -8.79
C ASN A 112 -0.91 12.74 -8.55
N LEU A 113 -1.51 12.95 -7.38
CA LEU A 113 -2.78 12.32 -7.01
C LEU A 113 -4.01 13.19 -7.28
N LYS A 114 -3.81 14.46 -7.62
CA LYS A 114 -4.86 15.47 -7.80
C LYS A 114 -5.94 15.05 -8.79
N GLU A 115 -5.57 14.42 -9.92
CA GLU A 115 -6.54 13.96 -10.93
C GLU A 115 -7.55 12.95 -10.34
N PHE A 116 -7.14 12.18 -9.33
CA PHE A 116 -7.93 11.08 -8.77
C PHE A 116 -8.76 11.50 -7.55
N GLU A 117 -8.63 12.73 -7.04
CA GLU A 117 -9.29 13.18 -5.80
C GLU A 117 -10.81 12.96 -5.77
N LYS A 118 -11.47 12.98 -6.94
CA LYS A 118 -12.91 12.68 -7.03
C LYS A 118 -13.27 11.28 -6.52
N LEU A 119 -12.33 10.32 -6.57
CA LEU A 119 -12.53 8.97 -6.03
C LEU A 119 -12.61 8.95 -4.50
N ASN A 120 -12.20 10.02 -3.80
CA ASN A 120 -12.31 10.12 -2.35
C ASN A 120 -13.77 10.17 -1.86
N GLN A 121 -14.73 10.40 -2.76
CA GLN A 121 -16.16 10.41 -2.45
C GLN A 121 -16.75 9.00 -2.26
N TYR A 122 -16.04 7.97 -2.68
CA TYR A 122 -16.51 6.58 -2.67
C TYR A 122 -15.56 5.70 -1.87
N GLY A 123 -16.04 4.62 -1.27
CA GLY A 123 -15.21 3.72 -0.46
C GLY A 123 -14.80 4.31 0.90
N GLU A 124 -13.91 3.59 1.58
CA GLU A 124 -13.45 3.90 2.95
C GLU A 124 -12.19 4.77 2.92
N HIS A 125 -11.24 4.41 2.05
CA HIS A 125 -9.90 4.98 2.04
C HIS A 125 -9.74 6.09 0.99
N SER A 126 -8.99 7.13 1.34
CA SER A 126 -8.60 8.17 0.37
C SER A 126 -7.63 7.63 -0.67
N VAL A 127 -7.58 8.28 -1.83
CA VAL A 127 -6.58 8.06 -2.87
C VAL A 127 -5.17 8.25 -2.31
N GLU A 128 -4.96 9.26 -1.44
CA GLU A 128 -3.67 9.46 -0.77
C GLU A 128 -3.32 8.23 0.07
N PHE A 129 -4.25 7.73 0.88
CA PHE A 129 -4.02 6.54 1.70
C PHE A 129 -3.67 5.33 0.85
N ILE A 130 -4.48 5.02 -0.17
CA ILE A 130 -4.26 3.88 -1.06
C ILE A 130 -2.90 4.05 -1.76
N GLY A 131 -2.64 5.21 -2.37
CA GLY A 131 -1.38 5.47 -3.06
C GLY A 131 -0.17 5.22 -2.16
N ARG A 132 -0.13 5.86 -0.98
CA ARG A 132 0.99 5.78 -0.03
C ARG A 132 1.24 4.36 0.46
N ILE A 133 0.17 3.64 0.84
CA ILE A 133 0.26 2.23 1.25
C ILE A 133 0.81 1.39 0.11
N LEU A 134 0.30 1.57 -1.10
CA LEU A 134 0.72 0.76 -2.24
C LEU A 134 2.17 1.02 -2.60
N GLU A 135 2.63 2.28 -2.69
CA GLU A 135 4.04 2.60 -2.95
C GLU A 135 4.98 1.94 -1.93
N LEU A 136 4.63 1.95 -0.64
CA LEU A 136 5.40 1.26 0.40
C LEU A 136 5.41 -0.26 0.20
N ILE A 137 4.26 -0.86 -0.11
CA ILE A 137 4.18 -2.30 -0.42
C ILE A 137 5.03 -2.64 -1.63
N MET A 138 5.03 -1.83 -2.68
CA MET A 138 5.87 -2.07 -3.87
C MET A 138 7.36 -2.05 -3.52
N ILE A 139 7.81 -1.06 -2.74
CA ILE A 139 9.21 -0.95 -2.31
C ILE A 139 9.57 -2.14 -1.42
N GLN A 140 8.69 -2.52 -0.50
CA GLN A 140 8.86 -3.69 0.37
C GLN A 140 8.98 -4.98 -0.45
N GLU A 141 8.04 -5.22 -1.37
CA GLU A 141 7.97 -6.43 -2.19
C GLU A 141 9.24 -6.58 -3.04
N LYS A 142 9.66 -5.51 -3.71
CA LYS A 142 10.91 -5.47 -4.49
C LYS A 142 12.17 -5.58 -3.62
N THR A 143 12.13 -5.13 -2.38
CA THR A 143 13.24 -5.24 -1.43
C THR A 143 13.39 -6.66 -0.89
N GLY A 144 12.27 -7.34 -0.65
CA GLY A 144 12.21 -8.66 -0.02
C GLY A 144 12.37 -9.83 -0.98
N SER A 145 11.84 -9.77 -2.20
CA SER A 145 12.10 -10.77 -3.24
C SER A 145 11.65 -10.30 -4.63
N ALA A 146 12.50 -10.49 -5.63
CA ALA A 146 12.20 -10.16 -7.04
C ALA A 146 11.01 -10.96 -7.63
N LYS A 147 10.62 -12.08 -6.99
CA LYS A 147 9.56 -12.99 -7.49
C LYS A 147 8.17 -12.70 -6.94
N ALA A 148 8.05 -11.78 -6.00
CA ALA A 148 6.75 -11.40 -5.46
C ALA A 148 6.09 -10.39 -6.42
N HIS A 149 4.96 -10.81 -7.02
CA HIS A 149 4.16 -10.00 -7.95
C HIS A 149 2.68 -9.99 -7.56
N MET A 150 2.36 -10.27 -6.30
CA MET A 150 0.96 -10.41 -5.86
C MET A 150 0.24 -9.08 -5.99
N PHE A 151 0.92 -7.99 -5.64
CA PHE A 151 0.43 -6.64 -5.82
C PHE A 151 0.08 -6.34 -7.29
N LYS A 152 1.03 -6.61 -8.21
CA LYS A 152 0.86 -6.35 -9.64
C LYS A 152 -0.31 -7.14 -10.22
N GLY A 153 -0.41 -8.43 -9.88
CA GLY A 153 -1.46 -9.31 -10.38
C GLY A 153 -2.87 -8.89 -9.97
N VAL A 154 -3.06 -8.36 -8.75
CA VAL A 154 -4.37 -7.84 -8.32
C VAL A 154 -4.73 -6.56 -9.08
N LEU A 155 -3.79 -5.63 -9.30
CA LEU A 155 -4.05 -4.44 -10.09
C LEU A 155 -4.35 -4.75 -11.57
N GLU A 156 -3.63 -5.69 -12.17
CA GLU A 156 -3.88 -6.14 -13.55
C GLU A 156 -5.29 -6.71 -13.67
N ALA A 157 -5.72 -7.55 -12.71
CA ALA A 157 -7.07 -8.11 -12.71
C ALA A 157 -8.16 -7.01 -12.60
N ILE A 158 -7.95 -5.99 -11.75
CA ILE A 158 -8.88 -4.85 -11.65
C ILE A 158 -8.91 -4.05 -12.97
N TYR A 159 -7.74 -3.80 -13.58
CA TYR A 159 -7.60 -3.03 -14.82
C TYR A 159 -8.28 -3.72 -16.01
N ASN A 160 -8.12 -5.03 -16.10
CA ASN A 160 -8.64 -5.88 -17.18
C ASN A 160 -10.13 -6.23 -17.03
N ASP A 161 -10.82 -5.66 -16.02
CA ASP A 161 -12.22 -5.96 -15.73
C ASP A 161 -12.48 -7.46 -15.48
N GLU A 162 -11.55 -8.15 -14.83
CA GLU A 162 -11.81 -9.51 -14.38
C GLU A 162 -12.95 -9.55 -13.35
N ASP A 163 -13.58 -10.73 -13.20
CA ASP A 163 -14.69 -10.87 -12.27
C ASP A 163 -14.25 -10.66 -10.81
N ILE A 164 -15.19 -10.20 -9.98
CA ILE A 164 -14.92 -9.84 -8.58
C ILE A 164 -14.36 -11.03 -7.79
N PHE A 165 -14.82 -12.26 -8.03
CA PHE A 165 -14.33 -13.43 -7.30
C PHE A 165 -12.88 -13.74 -7.66
N SER A 166 -12.51 -13.63 -8.94
CA SER A 166 -11.12 -13.77 -9.40
C SER A 166 -10.20 -12.69 -8.82
N ILE A 167 -10.67 -11.44 -8.72
CA ILE A 167 -9.89 -10.35 -8.10
C ILE A 167 -9.69 -10.62 -6.60
N VAL A 168 -10.77 -10.93 -5.87
CA VAL A 168 -10.75 -11.21 -4.43
C VAL A 168 -9.90 -12.45 -4.11
N SER A 169 -9.99 -13.50 -4.93
CA SER A 169 -9.18 -14.71 -4.79
C SER A 169 -7.68 -14.40 -4.89
N ARG A 170 -7.27 -13.61 -5.89
CA ARG A 170 -5.87 -13.13 -6.00
C ARG A 170 -5.45 -12.28 -4.82
N ALA A 171 -6.33 -11.39 -4.34
CA ALA A 171 -6.03 -10.48 -3.23
C ALA A 171 -5.99 -11.17 -1.86
N THR A 172 -6.51 -12.38 -1.74
CA THR A 172 -6.50 -13.17 -0.50
C THR A 172 -5.45 -14.28 -0.51
N PHE A 173 -4.84 -14.53 -1.67
CA PHE A 173 -3.80 -15.55 -1.82
C PHE A 173 -2.65 -15.26 -0.85
N LYS A 174 -2.37 -16.20 0.05
CA LYS A 174 -1.15 -16.22 0.85
C LYS A 174 -0.34 -17.36 0.27
N GLY A 175 0.81 -17.06 -0.34
CA GLY A 175 1.71 -18.09 -0.85
C GLY A 175 1.91 -19.16 0.22
N ARG A 176 1.68 -20.42 -0.16
CA ARG A 176 1.91 -21.59 0.69
C ARG A 176 3.40 -21.76 0.94
#